data_AF-A0A8S4DP72-F1
#
_entry.id   AF-A0A8S4DP72-F1
#
_cell.length_a   1.000
_cell.length_b   1.000
_cell.length_c   1.000
_cell.angle_alpha   90.00
_cell.angle_beta   90.00
_cell.angle_gamma   90.00
#
_symmetry.space_group_name_H-M   'P 1'
#
loop_
_entity.id
_entity.type
_entity.pdbx_description
1 polymer ?
#
loop_
_entity_poly.entity_id
_entity_poly.type
_entity_poly.pdbx_seq_one_letter_code
_entity_poly.pdbx_strand_id
1 'polypeptide(L)'
;MENSADRLEDADNTNATAITFDNLTILKEFGNIANLVRETDFLETVPKAKLRRLKWVQMFNCLKQGILDDMVHELNVMWEYEDMPQKLEILDKQKEKFAENDKQLWRPQLADVGAQLKAHEAANLQKQKKLLESLAKEYEVRVNRLKKTVSARRGYLKALQLDIQKYQKKNEDIIQKISEKFQSHSSIVETIAPEVDIESVDWSDKMMEVDSERDRT
;
A
#
# COMPACT_ATOMS: atom_id res chain seq x y z
N MET A 1 32.42 12.89 -46.06
CA MET A 1 33.49 13.39 -45.18
C MET A 1 32.85 13.70 -43.85
N GLU A 2 32.97 12.74 -42.94
CA GLU A 2 32.71 12.93 -41.51
C GLU A 2 33.71 13.94 -40.98
N ASN A 3 33.24 14.97 -40.26
CA ASN A 3 34.09 15.74 -39.38
C ASN A 3 33.69 15.38 -37.94
N SER A 4 34.59 14.61 -37.35
CA SER A 4 34.66 14.13 -35.99
C SER A 4 35.30 15.17 -35.07
N ALA A 5 35.01 15.02 -33.76
CA ALA A 5 35.48 15.76 -32.60
C ALA A 5 34.78 17.12 -32.39
N ASP A 6 33.69 17.25 -31.65
CA ASP A 6 33.18 16.55 -30.46
C ASP A 6 34.14 16.56 -29.24
N ARG A 7 33.67 17.26 -28.21
CA ARG A 7 34.09 17.26 -26.79
C ARG A 7 35.46 17.85 -26.44
N LEU A 8 35.45 19.16 -26.26
CA LEU A 8 36.43 19.92 -25.47
C LEU A 8 35.73 20.81 -24.44
N GLU A 9 34.68 20.31 -23.78
CA GLU A 9 34.09 20.92 -22.59
C GLU A 9 33.67 19.78 -21.66
N ASP A 10 34.25 19.76 -20.46
CA ASP A 10 33.99 18.90 -19.28
C ASP A 10 35.26 18.28 -18.66
N ALA A 11 36.34 19.07 -18.57
CA ALA A 11 37.52 18.71 -17.76
C ALA A 11 37.65 19.55 -16.47
N ASP A 12 36.55 20.16 -16.00
CA ASP A 12 36.58 21.11 -14.87
C ASP A 12 35.56 20.80 -13.76
N ASN A 13 35.12 19.54 -13.64
CA ASN A 13 34.22 19.12 -12.56
C ASN A 13 34.75 17.91 -11.75
N THR A 14 36.06 17.86 -11.52
CA THR A 14 36.69 16.88 -10.60
C THR A 14 36.58 17.27 -9.12
N ASN A 15 35.91 18.39 -8.79
CA ASN A 15 35.49 18.72 -7.43
C ASN A 15 34.04 18.26 -7.17
N ALA A 16 33.60 17.15 -7.77
CA ALA A 16 32.49 16.39 -7.22
C ALA A 16 32.93 15.96 -5.81
N THR A 17 32.39 16.65 -4.80
CA THR A 17 32.51 16.37 -3.36
C THR A 17 33.02 14.96 -3.10
N ALA A 18 34.34 14.80 -3.05
CA ALA A 18 34.95 13.54 -2.69
C ALA A 18 34.41 13.24 -1.30
N ILE A 19 33.75 12.10 -1.15
CA ILE A 19 33.26 11.66 0.13
C ILE A 19 34.52 11.24 0.89
N THR A 20 35.16 12.20 1.53
CA THR A 20 36.41 11.97 2.23
C THR A 20 36.13 11.19 3.49
N PHE A 21 36.97 10.18 3.71
CA PHE A 21 37.05 9.51 4.98
C PHE A 21 37.54 10.50 6.04
N ASP A 22 36.61 11.06 6.80
CA ASP A 22 36.88 12.10 7.79
C ASP A 22 37.03 11.55 9.22
N ASN A 23 37.56 10.33 9.38
CA ASN A 23 37.88 9.82 10.71
C ASN A 23 39.30 10.24 11.14
N LEU A 24 39.36 11.40 11.80
CA LEU A 24 40.61 11.98 12.32
C LEU A 24 41.40 11.05 13.25
N THR A 25 40.75 10.09 13.93
CA THR A 25 41.44 9.13 14.79
C THR A 25 42.22 8.12 13.96
N ILE A 26 41.61 7.59 12.91
CA ILE A 26 42.25 6.61 12.03
C ILE A 26 43.36 7.27 11.20
N LEU A 27 43.13 8.49 10.70
CA LEU A 27 44.16 9.27 9.99
C LEU A 27 45.39 9.55 10.88
N LYS A 28 45.17 9.81 12.17
CA LYS A 28 46.26 9.97 13.15
C LYS A 28 47.05 8.67 13.33
N GLU A 29 46.39 7.52 13.36
CA GLU A 29 47.07 6.23 13.45
C GLU A 29 47.87 5.90 12.18
N PHE A 30 47.39 6.27 11.00
CA PHE A 30 48.21 6.17 9.78
C PHE A 30 49.47 7.04 9.85
N GLY A 31 49.35 8.25 10.39
CA GLY A 31 50.49 9.11 10.69
C GLY A 31 51.47 8.48 11.68
N ASN A 32 50.98 7.78 12.71
CA ASN A 32 51.83 7.04 13.66
C ASN A 32 52.57 5.89 12.96
N ILE A 33 51.89 5.14 12.08
CA ILE A 33 52.46 4.03 11.31
C ILE A 33 53.54 4.54 10.35
N ALA A 34 53.25 5.58 9.57
CA ALA A 34 54.21 6.18 8.65
C ALA A 34 55.46 6.73 9.39
N ASN A 35 55.28 7.19 10.64
CA ASN A 35 56.36 7.70 11.47
C ASN A 35 57.00 6.68 12.42
N LEU A 36 56.62 5.40 12.34
CA LEU A 36 57.13 4.35 13.21
C LEU A 36 58.66 4.20 13.10
N VAL A 37 59.19 4.35 11.88
CA VAL A 37 60.63 4.32 11.63
C VAL A 37 61.23 5.71 11.79
N ARG A 38 62.18 5.86 12.73
CA ARG A 38 62.87 7.13 12.97
C ARG A 38 63.90 7.39 11.87
N GLU A 39 64.16 8.66 11.59
CA GLU A 39 65.16 9.06 10.60
C GLU A 39 66.56 8.54 10.96
N THR A 40 66.89 8.48 12.25
CA THR A 40 68.16 7.94 12.77
C THR A 40 68.37 6.50 12.36
N ASP A 41 67.35 5.68 12.56
CA ASP A 41 67.39 4.24 12.34
C ASP A 41 67.46 3.95 10.83
N PHE A 42 66.74 4.74 10.02
CA PHE A 42 66.85 4.69 8.57
C PHE A 42 68.26 5.03 8.08
N LEU A 43 68.86 6.12 8.56
CA LEU A 43 70.20 6.56 8.14
C LEU A 43 71.31 5.59 8.53
N GLU A 44 71.12 4.74 9.54
CA GLU A 44 72.05 3.67 9.89
C GLU A 44 72.10 2.55 8.83
N THR A 45 70.98 2.30 8.16
CA THR A 45 70.85 1.24 7.14
C THR A 45 71.30 1.65 5.74
N VAL A 46 71.38 2.95 5.47
CA VAL A 46 71.71 3.48 4.14
C VAL A 46 73.22 3.38 3.86
N PRO A 47 73.65 2.95 2.66
CA PRO A 47 75.08 2.87 2.31
C PRO A 47 75.74 4.25 2.18
N LYS A 48 76.38 4.70 3.28
CA LYS A 48 77.02 6.03 3.41
C LYS A 48 78.23 6.26 2.49
N ALA A 49 78.86 5.19 2.00
CA ALA A 49 80.15 5.27 1.32
C ALA A 49 80.10 5.66 -0.17
N LYS A 50 78.97 5.43 -0.88
CA LYS A 50 78.91 5.56 -2.34
C LYS A 50 78.03 6.72 -2.85
N LEU A 51 77.17 7.28 -2.01
CA LEU A 51 76.08 8.17 -2.45
C LEU A 51 75.92 9.41 -1.55
N ARG A 52 77.04 10.10 -1.24
CA ARG A 52 77.04 11.34 -0.42
C ARG A 52 76.21 12.49 -1.00
N ARG A 53 75.90 12.48 -2.30
CA ARG A 53 75.11 13.52 -2.98
C ARG A 53 73.60 13.35 -2.87
N LEU A 54 73.13 12.18 -2.39
CA LEU A 54 71.70 11.92 -2.20
C LEU A 54 71.22 12.47 -0.86
N LYS A 55 70.13 13.22 -0.90
CA LYS A 55 69.45 13.76 0.28
C LYS A 55 68.54 12.67 0.88
N TRP A 56 69.15 11.68 1.52
CA TRP A 56 68.47 10.49 2.05
C TRP A 56 67.31 10.78 2.99
N VAL A 57 67.43 11.80 3.83
CA VAL A 57 66.33 12.25 4.72
C VAL A 57 65.15 12.76 3.91
N GLN A 58 65.39 13.54 2.85
CA GLN A 58 64.31 14.05 2.00
C GLN A 58 63.62 12.91 1.25
N MET A 59 64.38 11.95 0.74
CA MET A 59 63.81 10.76 0.10
C MET A 59 62.99 9.91 1.07
N PHE A 60 63.47 9.74 2.29
CA PHE A 60 62.76 9.00 3.33
C PHE A 60 61.45 9.69 3.71
N ASN A 61 61.46 11.02 3.83
CA ASN A 61 60.25 11.79 4.11
C ASN A 61 59.27 11.76 2.93
N CYS A 62 59.74 11.79 1.68
CA CYS A 62 58.88 11.55 0.51
C CYS A 62 58.28 10.13 0.52
N LEU A 63 59.06 9.11 0.89
CA LEU A 63 58.56 7.74 0.99
C LEU A 63 57.50 7.59 2.09
N LYS A 64 57.73 8.20 3.26
CA LYS A 64 56.75 8.24 4.36
C LYS A 64 55.45 8.91 3.93
N GLN A 65 55.57 10.04 3.25
CA GLN A 65 54.40 10.77 2.75
C GLN A 65 53.67 9.94 1.68
N GLY A 66 54.39 9.32 0.75
CA GLY A 66 53.78 8.44 -0.25
C GLY A 66 53.04 7.25 0.35
N ILE A 67 53.63 6.58 1.35
CA ILE A 67 52.96 5.48 2.07
C ILE A 67 51.69 5.99 2.78
N LEU A 68 51.75 7.16 3.41
CA LEU A 68 50.59 7.76 4.07
C LEU A 68 49.49 8.11 3.06
N ASP A 69 49.84 8.73 1.94
CA ASP A 69 48.92 9.12 0.87
C ASP A 69 48.25 7.89 0.25
N ASP A 70 49.00 6.80 0.01
CA ASP A 70 48.48 5.53 -0.49
C ASP A 70 47.50 4.89 0.52
N MET A 71 47.82 4.90 1.82
CA MET A 71 46.92 4.39 2.88
C MET A 71 45.62 5.18 2.95
N VAL A 72 45.70 6.50 2.83
CA VAL A 72 44.52 7.38 2.81
C VAL A 72 43.70 7.15 1.55
N HIS A 73 44.34 7.02 0.39
CA HIS A 73 43.66 6.77 -0.87
C HIS A 73 42.92 5.43 -0.87
N GLU A 74 43.58 4.34 -0.49
CA GLU A 74 42.96 3.02 -0.43
C GLU A 74 41.73 3.03 0.51
N LEU A 75 41.85 3.70 1.66
CA LEU A 75 40.75 3.77 2.61
C LEU A 75 39.58 4.62 2.09
N ASN A 76 39.85 5.73 1.39
CA ASN A 76 38.80 6.51 0.72
C ASN A 76 38.08 5.65 -0.33
N VAL A 77 38.82 4.89 -1.13
CA VAL A 77 38.22 3.98 -2.14
C VAL A 77 37.34 2.93 -1.47
N MET A 78 37.81 2.30 -0.38
CA MET A 78 37.00 1.34 0.38
C MET A 78 35.76 2.00 1.01
N TRP A 79 35.91 3.23 1.51
CA TRP A 79 34.84 3.99 2.16
C TRP A 79 33.71 4.32 1.19
N GLU A 80 34.06 4.74 -0.03
CA GLU A 80 33.12 4.98 -1.12
C GLU A 80 32.52 3.67 -1.66
N TYR A 81 33.34 2.65 -1.87
CA TYR A 81 32.89 1.34 -2.37
C TYR A 81 31.83 0.69 -1.47
N GLU A 82 32.04 0.76 -0.15
CA GLU A 82 31.11 0.22 0.84
C GLU A 82 29.93 1.15 1.14
N ASP A 83 29.86 2.34 0.52
CA ASP A 83 28.83 3.35 0.78
C ASP A 83 28.66 3.63 2.29
N MET A 84 29.82 3.79 2.94
CA MET A 84 29.89 4.00 4.39
C MET A 84 29.11 5.21 4.89
N PRO A 85 29.03 6.37 4.20
CA PRO A 85 28.22 7.49 4.65
C PRO A 85 26.75 7.13 4.81
N GLN A 86 26.15 6.43 3.84
CA GLN A 86 24.76 6.03 3.92
C GLN A 86 24.54 5.06 5.08
N LYS A 87 25.43 4.08 5.25
CA LYS A 87 25.36 3.11 6.35
C LYS A 87 25.45 3.80 7.73
N LEU A 88 26.32 4.79 7.87
CA LEU A 88 26.45 5.57 9.11
C LEU A 88 25.22 6.43 9.37
N GLU A 89 24.67 7.10 8.36
CA GLU A 89 23.46 7.89 8.49
C GLU A 89 22.26 7.03 8.94
N ILE A 90 22.13 5.82 8.36
CA ILE A 90 21.10 4.85 8.78
C ILE A 90 21.31 4.45 10.24
N LEU A 91 22.56 4.20 10.65
CA LEU A 91 22.90 3.80 12.01
C LEU A 91 22.59 4.92 13.02
N ASP A 92 22.91 6.17 12.69
CA ASP A 92 22.59 7.32 13.54
C ASP A 92 21.09 7.53 13.67
N LYS A 93 20.34 7.46 12.56
CA LYS A 93 18.86 7.51 12.58
C LYS A 93 18.26 6.38 13.44
N GLN A 94 18.81 5.18 13.37
CA GLN A 94 18.37 4.07 14.21
C GLN A 94 18.70 4.31 15.69
N LYS A 95 19.91 4.81 15.98
CA LYS A 95 20.34 5.15 17.33
C LYS A 95 19.42 6.20 17.95
N GLU A 96 19.08 7.27 17.22
CA GLU A 96 18.14 8.30 17.67
C GLU A 96 16.75 7.71 17.91
N LYS A 97 16.22 6.92 16.95
CA LYS A 97 14.90 6.31 17.05
C LYS A 97 14.73 5.40 18.28
N PHE A 98 15.81 4.77 18.74
CA PHE A 98 15.79 3.85 19.86
C PHE A 98 16.52 4.39 21.10
N ALA A 99 16.90 5.66 21.12
CA ALA A 99 17.69 6.27 22.19
C ALA A 99 16.99 6.23 23.56
N GLU A 100 15.66 6.30 23.59
CA GLU A 100 14.86 6.29 24.82
C GLU A 100 14.57 4.87 25.34
N ASN A 101 15.05 3.84 24.66
CA ASN A 101 14.73 2.46 25.01
C ASN A 101 15.82 1.87 25.92
N ASP A 102 15.71 2.11 27.22
CA ASP A 102 16.66 1.62 28.25
C ASP A 102 16.63 0.10 28.47
N LYS A 103 15.81 -0.62 27.70
CA LYS A 103 15.68 -2.08 27.79
C LYS A 103 16.69 -2.76 26.88
N GLN A 104 17.22 -3.89 27.35
CA GLN A 104 18.01 -4.77 26.50
C GLN A 104 17.16 -5.23 25.32
N LEU A 105 17.49 -4.73 24.14
CA LEU A 105 16.83 -5.10 22.90
C LEU A 105 17.23 -6.53 22.52
N TRP A 106 16.24 -7.29 22.04
CA TRP A 106 16.48 -8.63 21.53
C TRP A 106 17.50 -8.61 20.39
N ARG A 107 18.38 -9.62 20.37
CA ARG A 107 19.38 -9.83 19.32
C ARG A 107 19.15 -11.21 18.72
N PRO A 108 19.22 -11.35 17.38
CA PRO A 108 19.15 -12.65 16.74
C PRO A 108 20.23 -13.57 17.31
N GLN A 109 19.84 -14.73 17.82
CA GLN A 109 20.78 -15.79 18.20
C GLN A 109 21.15 -16.57 16.95
N LEU A 110 22.45 -16.83 16.74
CA LEU A 110 23.05 -17.39 15.51
C LEU A 110 22.51 -18.78 15.06
N ALA A 111 21.58 -19.39 15.81
CA ALA A 111 21.04 -20.72 15.51
C ALA A 111 19.50 -20.78 15.39
N ASP A 112 18.77 -19.70 15.69
CA ASP A 112 17.30 -19.72 15.72
C ASP A 112 16.68 -18.86 14.60
N VAL A 113 16.94 -19.26 13.36
CA VAL A 113 16.35 -18.65 12.16
C VAL A 113 14.82 -18.77 12.18
N GLY A 114 14.30 -19.87 12.76
CA GLY A 114 12.86 -20.09 12.89
C GLY A 114 12.17 -19.04 13.76
N ALA A 115 12.75 -18.69 14.92
CA ALA A 115 12.21 -17.62 15.75
C ALA A 115 12.34 -16.23 15.10
N GLN A 116 13.43 -15.98 14.37
CA GLN A 116 13.61 -14.72 13.62
C GLN A 116 12.52 -14.54 12.56
N LEU A 117 12.25 -15.59 11.76
CA LEU A 117 11.19 -15.58 10.75
C LEU A 117 9.81 -15.40 11.38
N LYS A 118 9.51 -16.11 12.48
CA LYS A 118 8.24 -15.96 13.21
C LYS A 118 8.03 -14.55 13.75
N ALA A 119 9.07 -13.92 14.29
CA ALA A 119 8.98 -12.54 14.78
C ALA A 119 8.69 -11.56 13.63
N HIS A 120 9.34 -11.74 12.48
CA HIS A 120 9.09 -10.94 11.29
C HIS A 120 7.66 -11.16 10.75
N GLU A 121 7.22 -12.41 10.63
CA GLU A 121 5.87 -12.76 10.17
C GLU A 121 4.78 -12.27 11.11
N ALA A 122 5.01 -12.28 12.43
CA ALA A 122 4.02 -11.82 13.41
C ALA A 122 3.57 -10.38 13.17
N ALA A 123 4.51 -9.47 12.82
CA ALA A 123 4.17 -8.09 12.48
C ALA A 123 3.32 -8.00 11.21
N ASN A 124 3.62 -8.81 10.20
CA ASN A 124 2.85 -8.85 8.95
C ASN A 124 1.44 -9.42 9.18
N LEU A 125 1.34 -10.55 9.90
CA LEU A 125 0.07 -11.17 10.29
C LEU A 125 -0.78 -10.21 11.13
N GLN A 126 -0.18 -9.40 12.00
CA GLN A 126 -0.92 -8.40 12.77
C GLN A 126 -1.51 -7.30 11.88
N LYS A 127 -0.77 -6.85 10.85
CA LYS A 127 -1.28 -5.88 9.86
C LYS A 127 -2.44 -6.48 9.06
N GLN A 128 -2.27 -7.71 8.56
CA GLN A 128 -3.30 -8.42 7.81
C GLN A 128 -4.56 -8.65 8.65
N LYS A 129 -4.41 -9.04 9.92
CA LYS A 129 -5.52 -9.20 10.87
C LYS A 129 -6.31 -7.91 11.01
N LYS A 130 -5.65 -6.78 11.27
CA LYS A 130 -6.32 -5.48 11.41
C LYS A 130 -7.10 -5.09 10.15
N LEU A 131 -6.53 -5.36 8.96
CA LEU A 131 -7.21 -5.10 7.69
C LEU A 131 -8.47 -5.97 7.55
N LEU A 132 -8.36 -7.28 7.77
CA LEU A 132 -9.48 -8.21 7.68
C LEU A 132 -10.60 -7.87 8.69
N GLU A 133 -10.24 -7.50 9.92
CA GLU A 133 -11.21 -7.05 10.92
C GLU A 133 -11.95 -5.77 10.48
N SER A 134 -11.25 -4.84 9.83
CA SER A 134 -11.87 -3.61 9.32
C SER A 134 -12.87 -3.90 8.18
N LEU A 135 -12.50 -4.77 7.25
CA LEU A 135 -13.37 -5.21 6.15
C LEU A 135 -14.58 -5.98 6.68
N ALA A 136 -14.39 -6.90 7.63
CA ALA A 136 -15.48 -7.65 8.24
C ALA A 136 -16.53 -6.70 8.87
N LYS A 137 -16.07 -5.70 9.64
CA LYS A 137 -16.95 -4.67 10.22
C LYS A 137 -17.69 -3.88 9.15
N GLU A 138 -17.03 -3.51 8.06
CA GLU A 138 -17.67 -2.80 6.96
C GLU A 138 -18.78 -3.64 6.31
N TYR A 139 -18.52 -4.93 6.07
CA TYR A 139 -19.53 -5.85 5.54
C TYR A 139 -20.70 -6.05 6.50
N GLU A 140 -20.46 -6.20 7.80
CA GLU A 140 -21.53 -6.29 8.80
C GLU A 140 -22.44 -5.06 8.78
N VAL A 141 -21.88 -3.85 8.68
CA VAL A 141 -22.65 -2.61 8.57
C VAL A 141 -23.51 -2.61 7.30
N ARG A 142 -22.95 -3.00 6.15
CA ARG A 142 -23.69 -3.09 4.87
C ARG A 142 -24.83 -4.11 4.95
N VAL A 143 -24.58 -5.29 5.50
CA VAL A 143 -25.59 -6.34 5.69
C VAL A 143 -26.71 -5.86 6.62
N ASN A 144 -26.38 -5.21 7.72
CA ASN A 144 -27.36 -4.66 8.65
C ASN A 144 -28.24 -3.59 7.98
N ARG A 145 -27.66 -2.74 7.12
CA ARG A 145 -28.42 -1.77 6.33
C ARG A 145 -29.38 -2.46 5.37
N LEU A 146 -28.91 -3.48 4.63
CA LEU A 146 -29.75 -4.26 3.72
C LEU A 146 -30.89 -4.97 4.47
N LYS A 147 -30.61 -5.56 5.63
CA LYS A 147 -31.61 -6.22 6.47
C LYS A 147 -32.74 -5.26 6.90
N LYS A 148 -32.40 -4.02 7.26
CA LYS A 148 -33.40 -2.97 7.56
C LYS A 148 -34.25 -2.65 6.33
N THR A 149 -33.64 -2.46 5.16
CA THR A 149 -34.35 -2.19 3.91
C THR A 149 -35.30 -3.33 3.53
N VAL A 150 -34.85 -4.58 3.60
CA VAL A 150 -35.67 -5.77 3.31
C VAL A 150 -36.84 -5.86 4.29
N SER A 151 -36.61 -5.61 5.58
CA SER A 151 -37.66 -5.64 6.59
C SER A 151 -38.74 -4.58 6.32
N ALA A 152 -38.34 -3.37 5.95
CA ALA A 152 -39.27 -2.30 5.56
C ALA A 152 -40.10 -2.67 4.32
N ARG A 153 -39.44 -3.18 3.26
CA ARG A 153 -40.13 -3.66 2.05
C ARG A 153 -41.12 -4.78 2.34
N ARG A 154 -40.77 -5.72 3.21
CA ARG A 154 -41.66 -6.80 3.65
C ARG A 154 -42.87 -6.26 4.41
N GLY A 155 -42.69 -5.24 5.23
CA GLY A 155 -43.78 -4.54 5.93
C GLY A 155 -44.76 -3.89 4.94
N TYR A 156 -44.23 -3.16 3.95
CA TYR A 156 -45.04 -2.53 2.90
C TYR A 156 -45.84 -3.55 2.08
N LEU A 157 -45.20 -4.67 1.70
CA LEU A 157 -45.88 -5.74 0.96
C LEU A 157 -47.04 -6.35 1.75
N LYS A 158 -46.87 -6.55 3.07
CA LYS A 158 -47.96 -7.02 3.95
C LYS A 158 -49.12 -6.02 4.03
N ALA A 159 -48.81 -4.71 4.09
CA ALA A 159 -49.85 -3.68 4.10
C ALA A 159 -50.66 -3.70 2.79
N LEU A 160 -49.98 -3.75 1.64
CA LEU A 160 -50.64 -3.91 0.34
C LEU A 160 -51.50 -5.16 0.26
N GLN A 161 -51.02 -6.29 0.78
CA GLN A 161 -51.79 -7.53 0.82
C GLN A 161 -53.10 -7.37 1.61
N LEU A 162 -53.06 -6.69 2.77
CA LEU A 162 -54.27 -6.42 3.57
C LEU A 162 -55.23 -5.47 2.85
N ASP A 163 -54.72 -4.46 2.16
CA ASP A 163 -55.54 -3.55 1.38
C ASP A 163 -56.25 -4.27 0.23
N ILE A 164 -55.54 -5.14 -0.50
CA ILE A 164 -56.13 -5.97 -1.57
C ILE A 164 -57.27 -6.84 -1.00
N GLN A 165 -57.03 -7.54 0.11
CA GLN A 165 -58.06 -8.37 0.76
C GLN A 165 -59.28 -7.54 1.20
N LYS A 166 -59.06 -6.32 1.69
CA LYS A 166 -60.14 -5.40 2.05
C LYS A 166 -60.97 -4.97 0.85
N TYR A 167 -60.34 -4.69 -0.30
CA TYR A 167 -61.06 -4.35 -1.53
C TYR A 167 -61.81 -5.55 -2.11
N GLN A 168 -61.21 -6.75 -2.09
CA GLN A 168 -61.89 -7.99 -2.50
C GLN A 168 -63.17 -8.21 -1.70
N LYS A 169 -63.09 -8.15 -0.36
CA LYS A 169 -64.27 -8.29 0.51
C LYS A 169 -65.36 -7.26 0.23
N LYS A 170 -64.97 -5.99 0.02
CA LYS A 170 -65.94 -4.93 -0.34
C LYS A 170 -66.62 -5.21 -1.68
N ASN A 171 -65.88 -5.72 -2.67
CA ASN A 171 -66.46 -6.08 -3.95
C ASN A 171 -67.44 -7.24 -3.80
N GLU A 172 -67.09 -8.28 -3.03
CA GLU A 172 -68.01 -9.38 -2.69
C GLU A 172 -69.28 -8.85 -2.03
N ASP A 173 -69.17 -7.97 -1.03
CA ASP A 173 -70.32 -7.34 -0.35
C ASP A 173 -71.20 -6.54 -1.33
N ILE A 174 -70.60 -5.83 -2.29
CA ILE A 174 -71.34 -5.04 -3.30
C ILE A 174 -72.08 -5.99 -4.26
N ILE A 175 -71.39 -7.00 -4.79
CA ILE A 175 -71.99 -8.01 -5.68
C ILE A 175 -73.15 -8.69 -4.98
N GLN A 176 -72.97 -9.09 -3.72
CA GLN A 176 -74.04 -9.70 -2.92
C GLN A 176 -75.26 -8.77 -2.79
N LYS A 177 -75.07 -7.49 -2.44
CA LYS A 177 -76.17 -6.51 -2.36
C LYS A 177 -76.87 -6.29 -3.70
N ILE A 178 -76.11 -6.28 -4.80
CA ILE A 178 -76.66 -6.20 -6.15
C ILE A 178 -77.53 -7.44 -6.41
N SER A 179 -77.01 -8.65 -6.16
CA SER A 179 -77.75 -9.89 -6.32
C SER A 179 -79.03 -9.94 -5.48
N GLU A 180 -78.98 -9.53 -4.21
CA GLU A 180 -80.16 -9.43 -3.33
C GLU A 180 -81.20 -8.45 -3.88
N LYS A 181 -80.77 -7.32 -4.46
CA LYS A 181 -81.65 -6.36 -5.14
C LYS A 181 -82.27 -6.94 -6.41
N PHE A 182 -81.51 -7.64 -7.25
CA PHE A 182 -82.04 -8.33 -8.43
C PHE A 182 -83.10 -9.36 -8.03
N GLN A 183 -82.87 -10.15 -6.99
CA GLN A 183 -83.86 -11.11 -6.47
C GLN A 183 -85.12 -10.42 -5.94
N SER A 184 -84.96 -9.31 -5.21
CA SER A 184 -86.10 -8.54 -4.66
C SER A 184 -86.94 -7.83 -5.73
N HIS A 185 -86.38 -7.62 -6.93
CA HIS A 185 -87.04 -7.00 -8.08
C HIS A 185 -87.28 -8.00 -9.21
N SER A 186 -87.42 -9.30 -8.91
CA SER A 186 -87.49 -10.39 -9.91
C SER A 186 -88.48 -10.12 -11.05
N SER A 187 -89.64 -9.53 -10.75
CA SER A 187 -90.68 -9.18 -11.73
C SER A 187 -90.26 -8.10 -12.75
N ILE A 188 -89.25 -7.29 -12.44
CA ILE A 188 -88.69 -6.26 -13.33
C ILE A 188 -87.45 -6.81 -14.06
N VAL A 189 -86.71 -7.72 -13.43
CA VAL A 189 -85.52 -8.36 -13.99
C VAL A 189 -85.88 -9.25 -15.19
N GLU A 190 -86.99 -9.98 -15.10
CA GLU A 190 -87.59 -10.72 -16.23
C GLU A 190 -87.97 -9.81 -17.43
N THR A 191 -88.11 -8.49 -17.21
CA THR A 191 -88.50 -7.53 -18.25
C THR A 191 -87.32 -6.73 -18.83
N ILE A 192 -86.19 -6.64 -18.11
CA ILE A 192 -85.07 -5.74 -18.48
C ILE A 192 -83.78 -6.51 -18.82
N ALA A 193 -83.55 -7.70 -18.28
CA ALA A 193 -82.35 -8.48 -18.56
C ALA A 193 -82.71 -9.67 -19.47
N PRO A 194 -82.40 -9.62 -20.78
CA PRO A 194 -82.35 -10.86 -21.55
C PRO A 194 -81.31 -11.77 -20.90
N GLU A 195 -81.57 -13.06 -20.89
CA GLU A 195 -80.64 -14.10 -20.48
C GLU A 195 -79.34 -13.93 -21.30
N VAL A 196 -78.35 -13.24 -20.73
CA VAL A 196 -77.02 -13.15 -21.33
C VAL A 196 -76.22 -14.31 -20.75
N ASP A 197 -76.02 -15.31 -21.58
CA ASP A 197 -75.15 -16.45 -21.30
C ASP A 197 -73.70 -15.96 -21.14
N ILE A 198 -73.21 -15.98 -19.90
CA ILE A 198 -71.88 -15.50 -19.53
C ILE A 198 -70.79 -16.39 -20.14
N GLU A 199 -71.09 -17.64 -20.51
CA GLU A 199 -70.15 -18.52 -21.24
C GLU A 199 -69.96 -18.11 -22.71
N SER A 200 -70.83 -17.27 -23.27
CA SER A 200 -70.73 -16.75 -24.65
C SER A 200 -69.96 -15.43 -24.77
N VAL A 201 -69.62 -14.79 -23.64
CA VAL A 201 -68.88 -13.53 -23.62
C VAL A 201 -67.38 -13.87 -23.54
N ASP A 202 -66.71 -13.87 -24.68
CA ASP A 202 -65.26 -13.99 -24.72
C ASP A 202 -64.62 -12.69 -24.20
N TRP A 203 -64.08 -12.74 -22.98
CA TRP A 203 -63.49 -11.59 -22.30
C TRP A 203 -62.09 -11.24 -22.83
N SER A 204 -61.52 -12.06 -23.73
CA SER A 204 -60.18 -11.81 -24.28
C SER A 204 -60.11 -10.59 -25.18
N ASP A 205 -61.15 -10.33 -25.98
CA ASP A 205 -61.06 -9.33 -27.06
C ASP A 205 -61.31 -7.90 -26.57
N LYS A 206 -62.10 -7.70 -25.51
CA LYS A 206 -62.41 -6.35 -25.00
C LYS A 206 -61.29 -5.72 -24.16
N MET A 207 -60.35 -6.51 -23.64
CA MET A 207 -59.17 -5.94 -22.97
C MET A 207 -58.06 -5.52 -23.95
N MET A 208 -57.99 -6.11 -25.15
CA MET A 208 -57.00 -5.71 -26.16
C MET A 208 -57.34 -4.38 -26.87
N GLU A 209 -58.62 -3.98 -26.96
CA GLU A 209 -58.97 -2.68 -27.53
C GLU A 209 -58.53 -1.50 -26.64
N VAL A 210 -58.63 -1.63 -25.32
CA VAL A 210 -58.27 -0.58 -24.35
C VAL A 210 -56.75 -0.31 -24.32
N ASP A 211 -55.94 -1.35 -24.55
CA ASP A 211 -54.48 -1.18 -24.64
C ASP A 211 -54.06 -0.59 -26.00
N SER A 212 -54.82 -0.83 -27.07
CA SER A 212 -54.50 -0.33 -28.42
C SER A 212 -54.74 1.17 -28.62
N GLU A 213 -55.61 1.80 -27.82
CA GLU A 213 -55.85 3.25 -27.83
C GLU A 213 -54.89 4.02 -26.92
N ARG A 214 -54.28 3.35 -25.93
CA ARG A 214 -53.29 3.98 -25.03
C ARG A 214 -51.92 4.16 -25.66
N ASP A 215 -51.57 3.31 -26.63
CA ASP A 215 -50.29 3.36 -27.35
C ASP A 215 -50.31 4.31 -28.58
N ARG A 216 -51.39 5.07 -28.80
CA ARG A 216 -51.52 6.05 -29.90
C ARG A 216 -51.58 7.53 -29.48
N THR A 217 -51.31 7.85 -28.21
CA THR A 217 -51.16 9.24 -27.72
C THR A 217 -49.87 9.46 -26.97
#